data_AF-A0AB39T012-F1
#
_entry.id   AF-A0AB39T012-F1
#
_cell.length_a   1.000
_cell.length_b   1.000
_cell.length_c   1.000
_cell.angle_alpha   90.00
_cell.angle_beta   90.00
_cell.angle_gamma   90.00
#
_symmetry.space_group_name_H-M   'P 1'
#
loop_
_entity.id
_entity.type
_entity.pdbx_description
1 polymer ?
#
loop_
_entity_poly.entity_id
_entity_poly.type
_entity_poly.pdbx_seq_one_letter_code
_entity_poly.pdbx_strand_id
1 'polypeptide(L)'
;MAAKDRDRFSTATRIKLLGEQTAARVYRSQTRRQARRSRLTGRAAFLALVVCSLVVALAYPMRSYVSQQGEIAEQERRAAEAARRVEELKDEKARLQDPAYVRRLAREHLHYLLPGETGFTVNDPDAEQRPRADQGAADRPWYDNLWDGVDHADRP
;
A
#
# COMPACT_ATOMS: atom_id res chain seq x y z
N MET A 1 -16.18 81.92 -74.62
CA MET A 1 -17.27 80.95 -74.41
C MET A 1 -16.78 79.83 -73.52
N ALA A 2 -17.32 79.80 -72.30
CA ALA A 2 -17.56 78.66 -71.40
C ALA A 2 -16.42 77.62 -71.20
N ALA A 3 -15.81 77.61 -70.00
CA ALA A 3 -16.19 76.74 -68.85
C ALA A 3 -15.57 75.34 -68.99
N LYS A 4 -15.06 74.63 -67.98
CA LYS A 4 -15.48 74.52 -66.58
C LYS A 4 -14.43 73.64 -65.87
N ASP A 5 -13.85 74.14 -64.79
CA ASP A 5 -13.75 73.49 -63.47
C ASP A 5 -13.40 71.97 -63.39
N ARG A 6 -12.24 71.66 -62.77
CA ARG A 6 -12.22 71.05 -61.43
C ARG A 6 -10.82 70.74 -60.90
N ASP A 7 -10.58 71.25 -59.70
CA ASP A 7 -9.59 70.80 -58.73
C ASP A 7 -9.83 69.33 -58.29
N ARG A 8 -8.77 68.65 -57.82
CA ARG A 8 -8.66 68.10 -56.45
C ARG A 8 -7.52 67.06 -56.32
N PHE A 9 -6.51 67.46 -55.54
CA PHE A 9 -5.72 66.68 -54.58
C PHE A 9 -5.37 65.21 -54.90
N SER A 10 -4.11 64.98 -55.26
CA SER A 10 -3.44 63.69 -55.07
C SER A 10 -2.11 63.89 -54.36
N THR A 11 -2.19 64.23 -53.08
CA THR A 11 -1.04 64.35 -52.15
C THR A 11 -0.98 63.19 -51.15
N ALA A 12 -1.87 62.21 -51.24
CA ALA A 12 -1.93 61.08 -50.31
C ALA A 12 -0.95 59.93 -50.65
N THR A 13 -0.40 59.88 -51.86
CA THR A 13 0.39 58.71 -52.30
C THR A 13 1.89 58.87 -52.07
N ARG A 14 2.38 60.09 -51.79
CA ARG A 14 3.83 60.33 -51.61
C ARG A 14 4.37 60.07 -50.20
N ILE A 15 3.51 59.99 -49.19
CA ILE A 15 3.95 59.77 -47.80
C ILE A 15 4.02 58.26 -47.45
N LYS A 16 3.26 57.40 -48.15
CA LYS A 16 3.26 55.95 -47.88
C LYS A 16 4.51 55.20 -48.36
N LEU A 17 5.30 55.77 -49.27
CA LEU A 17 6.51 55.12 -49.81
C LEU A 17 7.76 55.29 -48.95
N LEU A 18 7.74 56.18 -47.95
CA LEU A 18 8.87 56.40 -47.02
C LEU A 18 8.72 55.62 -45.69
N GLY A 19 7.51 55.16 -45.36
CA GLY A 19 7.24 54.38 -44.14
C GLY A 19 7.58 52.89 -44.22
N GLU A 20 7.67 52.32 -45.43
CA GLU A 20 7.91 50.88 -45.60
C GLU A 20 9.40 50.50 -45.54
N GLN A 21 10.31 51.42 -45.86
CA GLN A 21 11.75 51.09 -45.94
C GLN A 21 12.49 51.16 -44.59
N THR A 22 11.95 51.85 -43.59
CA THR A 22 12.56 51.92 -42.24
C THR A 22 12.10 50.78 -41.33
N ALA A 23 10.88 50.26 -41.53
CA ALA A 23 10.37 49.11 -40.78
C ALA A 23 11.13 47.81 -41.10
N ALA A 24 11.53 47.62 -42.37
CA ALA A 24 12.17 46.38 -42.81
C ALA A 24 13.59 46.14 -42.26
N ARG A 25 14.34 47.21 -41.92
CA ARG A 25 15.69 47.08 -41.35
C ARG A 25 15.68 46.84 -39.84
N VAL A 26 14.70 47.37 -39.11
CA VAL A 26 14.61 47.19 -37.65
C VAL A 26 14.00 45.82 -37.29
N TYR A 27 13.10 45.28 -38.12
CA TYR A 27 12.48 43.97 -37.88
C TYR A 27 13.45 42.78 -38.07
N ARG A 28 14.45 42.92 -38.95
CA ARG A 28 15.39 41.84 -39.30
C ARG A 28 16.52 41.65 -38.27
N SER A 29 16.80 42.66 -37.44
CA SER A 29 17.85 42.58 -36.41
C SER A 29 17.40 41.99 -35.08
N GLN A 30 16.10 42.04 -34.75
CA GLN A 30 15.58 41.42 -33.51
C GLN A 30 15.46 39.89 -33.63
N THR A 31 15.05 39.37 -34.78
CA THR A 31 14.83 37.93 -34.99
C THR A 31 16.11 37.09 -34.99
N ARG A 32 17.27 37.63 -35.43
CA ARG A 32 18.54 36.90 -35.36
C ARG A 32 19.15 36.83 -33.96
N ARG A 33 19.00 37.89 -33.15
CA ARG A 33 19.39 37.86 -31.73
C ARG A 33 18.46 36.96 -30.93
N GLN A 34 17.16 36.96 -31.26
CA GLN A 34 16.19 36.01 -30.70
C GLN A 34 16.55 34.57 -31.09
N ALA A 35 17.02 34.27 -32.29
CA ALA A 35 17.37 32.91 -32.70
C ALA A 35 18.66 32.36 -32.03
N ARG A 36 19.66 33.20 -31.71
CA ARG A 36 20.84 32.75 -30.93
C ARG A 36 20.56 32.70 -29.43
N ARG A 37 19.78 33.64 -28.89
CA ARG A 37 19.32 33.59 -27.51
C ARG A 37 18.34 32.43 -27.31
N SER A 38 17.34 32.24 -28.17
CA SER A 38 16.36 31.14 -28.12
C SER A 38 16.95 29.75 -28.37
N ARG A 39 18.10 29.62 -29.03
CA ARG A 39 18.77 28.31 -29.12
C ARG A 39 19.45 27.94 -27.80
N LEU A 40 20.03 28.91 -27.09
CA LEU A 40 20.59 28.70 -25.75
C LEU A 40 19.48 28.63 -24.69
N THR A 41 18.48 29.51 -24.75
CA THR A 41 17.29 29.52 -23.89
C THR A 41 16.40 28.31 -24.17
N GLY A 42 16.33 27.81 -25.41
CA GLY A 42 15.59 26.62 -25.79
C GLY A 42 16.30 25.33 -25.38
N ARG A 43 17.63 25.26 -25.51
CA ARG A 43 18.43 24.17 -24.93
C ARG A 43 18.38 24.18 -23.40
N ALA A 44 18.43 25.36 -22.78
CA ALA A 44 18.27 25.52 -21.34
C ALA A 44 16.85 25.15 -20.88
N ALA A 45 15.82 25.53 -21.63
CA ALA A 45 14.44 25.13 -21.34
C ALA A 45 14.24 23.62 -21.48
N PHE A 46 14.83 23.01 -22.52
CA PHE A 46 14.83 21.55 -22.69
C PHE A 46 15.58 20.85 -21.57
N LEU A 47 16.77 21.33 -21.19
CA LEU A 47 17.52 20.81 -20.04
C LEU A 47 16.73 20.96 -18.74
N ALA A 48 16.06 22.09 -18.51
CA ALA A 48 15.21 22.30 -17.34
C ALA A 48 14.03 21.31 -17.34
N LEU A 49 13.41 21.05 -18.49
CA LEU A 49 12.35 20.05 -18.64
C LEU A 49 12.86 18.64 -18.35
N VAL A 50 14.02 18.27 -18.88
CA VAL A 50 14.67 16.98 -18.64
C VAL A 50 15.00 16.81 -17.16
N VAL A 51 15.61 17.82 -16.52
CA VAL A 51 15.91 17.78 -15.08
C VAL A 51 14.62 17.68 -14.26
N CYS A 52 13.58 18.44 -14.62
CA CYS A 52 12.29 18.37 -13.92
C CYS A 52 11.65 16.98 -14.09
N SER A 53 11.72 16.39 -15.29
CA SER A 53 11.24 15.03 -15.56
C SER A 53 12.04 13.97 -14.78
N LEU A 54 13.36 14.15 -14.66
CA LEU A 54 14.24 13.28 -13.90
C LEU A 54 13.92 13.36 -12.41
N VAL A 55 13.72 14.56 -11.88
CA VAL A 55 13.32 14.77 -10.48
C VAL A 55 11.97 14.12 -10.19
N VAL A 56 10.96 14.26 -11.06
CA VAL A 56 9.65 13.59 -10.88
C VAL A 56 9.80 12.07 -10.97
N ALA A 57 10.60 11.57 -11.92
CA ALA A 57 10.86 10.14 -12.10
C ALA A 57 11.63 9.52 -10.93
N LEU A 58 12.48 10.29 -10.22
CA LEU A 58 13.23 9.84 -9.04
C LEU A 58 12.48 10.08 -7.72
N ALA A 59 11.65 11.11 -7.64
CA ALA A 59 10.86 11.41 -6.44
C ALA A 59 9.82 10.33 -6.12
N TYR A 60 9.25 9.70 -7.15
CA TYR A 60 8.28 8.62 -7.00
C TYR A 60 8.89 7.32 -6.40
N PRO A 61 9.99 6.75 -6.94
CA PRO A 61 10.60 5.53 -6.40
C PRO A 61 11.27 5.69 -5.03
N MET A 62 11.56 6.92 -4.59
CA MET A 62 12.16 7.14 -3.27
C MET A 62 11.21 6.77 -2.12
N ARG A 63 9.89 6.86 -2.34
CA ARG A 63 8.87 6.44 -1.35
C ARG A 63 8.74 4.93 -1.22
N SER A 64 8.87 4.18 -2.31
CA SER A 64 8.70 2.72 -2.31
C SER A 64 9.92 1.98 -1.77
N TYR A 65 11.11 2.58 -1.78
CA TYR A 65 12.33 1.93 -1.27
C TYR A 65 12.34 1.81 0.27
N VAL A 66 11.72 2.76 0.97
CA VAL A 66 11.68 2.77 2.44
C VAL A 66 10.64 1.80 3.00
N SER A 67 9.52 1.55 2.29
CA SER A 67 8.52 0.57 2.72
C SER A 67 8.96 -0.88 2.49
N GLN A 68 9.72 -1.15 1.42
CA GLN A 68 10.19 -2.50 1.08
C GLN A 68 11.10 -3.12 2.17
N GLN A 69 11.95 -2.33 2.82
CA GLN A 69 12.82 -2.85 3.90
C GLN A 69 12.00 -3.27 5.14
N GLY A 70 10.94 -2.53 5.47
CA GLY A 70 10.04 -2.89 6.56
C GLY A 70 9.20 -4.13 6.24
N GLU A 71 8.73 -4.24 5.00
CA GLU A 71 7.96 -5.39 4.53
C GLU A 71 8.79 -6.69 4.53
N ILE A 72 10.05 -6.63 4.09
CA ILE A 72 10.97 -7.79 4.13
C ILE A 72 11.24 -8.21 5.58
N ALA A 73 11.57 -7.26 6.47
CA ALA A 73 11.84 -7.57 7.88
C ALA A 73 10.62 -8.16 8.60
N GLU A 74 9.42 -7.66 8.28
CA GLU A 74 8.15 -8.20 8.80
C GLU A 74 7.87 -9.60 8.27
N GLN A 75 8.11 -9.86 6.97
CA GLN A 75 7.93 -11.19 6.38
C GLN A 75 8.91 -12.21 6.95
N GLU A 76 10.18 -11.84 7.13
CA GLU A 76 11.19 -12.69 7.76
C GLU A 76 10.83 -13.02 9.21
N ARG A 77 10.35 -12.03 9.98
CA ARG A 77 9.84 -12.26 11.34
C ARG A 77 8.68 -13.25 11.36
N ARG A 78 7.69 -13.09 10.49
CA ARG A 78 6.55 -14.02 10.40
C ARG A 78 6.98 -15.43 10.01
N ALA A 79 7.94 -15.55 9.10
CA ALA A 79 8.50 -16.85 8.72
C ALA A 79 9.22 -17.51 9.90
N ALA A 80 10.01 -16.75 10.66
CA ALA A 80 10.68 -17.25 11.86
C ALA A 80 9.70 -17.67 12.96
N GLU A 81 8.65 -16.88 13.20
CA GLU A 81 7.58 -17.20 14.16
C GLU A 81 6.80 -18.44 13.74
N ALA A 82 6.45 -18.57 12.45
CA ALA A 82 5.77 -19.75 11.93
C ALA A 82 6.66 -21.00 12.04
N ALA A 83 7.95 -20.89 11.75
CA ALA A 83 8.89 -22.01 11.90
C ALA A 83 9.00 -22.48 13.36
N ARG A 84 9.03 -21.55 14.32
CA ARG A 84 9.01 -21.88 15.76
C ARG A 84 7.72 -22.61 16.15
N ARG A 85 6.56 -22.09 15.73
CA ARG A 85 5.26 -22.73 15.99
C ARG A 85 5.19 -24.14 15.42
N VAL A 86 5.72 -24.35 14.22
CA VAL A 86 5.77 -25.69 13.61
C VAL A 86 6.62 -26.65 14.45
N GLU A 87 7.74 -26.19 14.99
CA GLU A 87 8.60 -27.03 15.82
C GLU A 87 7.95 -27.36 17.17
N GLU A 88 7.34 -26.36 17.83
CA GLU A 88 6.56 -26.56 19.06
C GLU A 88 5.44 -27.58 18.88
N LEU A 89 4.68 -27.46 17.77
CA LEU A 89 3.59 -28.38 17.44
C LEU A 89 4.10 -29.79 17.09
N LYS A 90 5.27 -29.91 16.45
CA LYS A 90 5.89 -31.23 16.20
C LYS A 90 6.30 -31.89 17.50
N ASP A 91 6.91 -31.14 18.41
CA ASP A 91 7.30 -31.64 19.72
C ASP A 91 6.08 -32.07 20.54
N GLU A 92 5.01 -31.28 20.52
CA GLU A 92 3.75 -31.65 21.16
C GLU A 92 3.14 -32.91 20.55
N LYS A 93 3.11 -32.99 19.22
CA LYS A 93 2.65 -34.19 18.51
C LYS A 93 3.49 -35.41 18.89
N ALA A 94 4.82 -35.27 18.98
CA ALA A 94 5.70 -36.36 19.39
C ALA A 94 5.42 -36.80 20.83
N ARG A 95 5.16 -35.87 21.76
CA ARG A 95 4.74 -36.19 23.13
C ARG A 95 3.39 -36.92 23.16
N LEU A 96 2.42 -36.50 22.34
CA LEU A 96 1.11 -37.13 22.25
C LEU A 96 1.13 -38.52 21.61
N GLN A 97 2.20 -38.90 20.90
CA GLN A 97 2.37 -40.27 20.38
C GLN A 97 2.77 -41.27 21.47
N ASP A 98 3.27 -40.80 22.63
CA ASP A 98 3.59 -41.68 23.76
C ASP A 98 2.31 -42.07 24.54
N PRO A 99 1.92 -43.36 24.56
CA PRO A 99 0.73 -43.82 25.29
C PRO A 99 0.84 -43.64 26.81
N ALA A 100 2.04 -43.53 27.40
CA ALA A 100 2.19 -43.19 28.80
C ALA A 100 1.86 -41.70 29.07
N TYR A 101 2.26 -40.81 28.16
CA TYR A 101 1.92 -39.39 28.22
C TYR A 101 0.41 -39.18 28.11
N VAL A 102 -0.24 -39.80 27.12
CA VAL A 102 -1.70 -39.72 26.93
C VAL A 102 -2.47 -40.25 28.14
N ARG A 103 -2.04 -41.37 28.74
CA ARG A 103 -2.68 -41.90 29.96
C ARG A 103 -2.57 -40.95 31.16
N ARG A 104 -1.46 -40.24 31.32
CA ARG A 104 -1.32 -39.21 32.37
C ARG A 104 -2.27 -38.05 32.12
N LEU A 105 -2.31 -37.53 30.89
CA LEU A 105 -3.19 -36.43 30.52
C LEU A 105 -4.67 -36.78 30.71
N ALA A 106 -5.07 -37.98 30.30
CA ALA A 106 -6.44 -38.47 30.48
C ALA A 106 -6.80 -38.63 31.98
N ARG A 107 -5.86 -39.06 32.82
CA ARG A 107 -6.08 -39.14 34.27
C ARG A 107 -6.24 -37.77 34.91
N GLU A 108 -5.42 -36.81 34.51
CA GLU A 108 -5.39 -35.46 35.07
C GLU A 108 -6.61 -34.63 34.66
N HIS A 109 -6.96 -34.63 33.37
CA HIS A 109 -8.02 -33.76 32.84
C HIS A 109 -9.38 -34.44 32.67
N LEU A 110 -9.40 -35.75 32.41
CA LEU A 110 -10.64 -36.48 32.13
C LEU A 110 -11.05 -37.41 33.27
N HIS A 111 -10.32 -37.40 34.39
CA HIS A 111 -10.51 -38.33 35.51
C HIS A 111 -10.58 -39.80 35.05
N TYR A 112 -9.80 -40.14 34.01
CA TYR A 112 -9.81 -41.48 33.41
C TYR A 112 -9.24 -42.53 34.38
N LEU A 113 -9.92 -43.66 34.50
CA LEU A 113 -9.55 -44.76 35.41
C LEU A 113 -9.41 -46.05 34.60
N LEU A 114 -8.43 -46.90 34.96
CA LEU A 114 -8.34 -48.24 34.37
C LEU A 114 -9.35 -49.20 35.03
N PRO A 115 -9.73 -50.29 34.33
CA PRO A 115 -10.57 -51.33 34.91
C PRO A 115 -9.99 -51.84 36.24
N GLY A 116 -10.76 -51.73 37.32
CA GLY A 116 -10.35 -52.12 38.68
C GLY A 116 -9.82 -51.00 39.56
N GLU A 117 -9.62 -49.77 39.03
CA GLU A 117 -9.27 -48.60 39.83
C GLU A 117 -10.53 -47.94 40.43
N THR A 118 -10.46 -47.51 41.69
CA THR A 118 -11.55 -46.76 42.35
C THR A 118 -11.18 -45.28 42.41
N GLY A 119 -11.94 -44.43 41.70
CA GLY A 119 -11.77 -42.99 41.75
C GLY A 119 -12.53 -42.36 42.93
N PHE A 120 -11.92 -41.37 43.57
CA PHE A 120 -12.56 -40.55 44.60
C PHE A 120 -12.67 -39.11 44.09
N THR A 121 -13.88 -38.56 44.10
CA THR A 121 -14.13 -37.15 43.80
C THR A 121 -14.57 -36.47 45.09
N VAL A 122 -13.91 -35.38 45.46
CA VAL A 122 -14.31 -34.55 46.59
C VAL A 122 -15.39 -33.59 46.10
N ASN A 123 -16.62 -33.72 46.60
CA ASN A 123 -17.64 -32.70 46.43
C ASN A 123 -17.35 -31.54 47.38
N ASP A 124 -16.84 -30.44 46.82
CA ASP A 124 -16.70 -29.19 47.52
C ASP A 124 -18.02 -28.39 47.40
N PRO A 125 -18.77 -28.18 48.50
CA PRO A 125 -20.05 -27.47 48.46
C PRO A 125 -19.91 -26.00 48.05
N ASP A 126 -18.72 -25.40 48.17
CA ASP A 126 -18.46 -24.03 47.71
C ASP A 126 -18.11 -23.96 46.21
N ALA A 127 -17.79 -25.09 45.57
CA ALA A 127 -17.49 -25.14 44.13
C ALA A 127 -18.74 -25.00 43.25
N GLU A 128 -19.94 -25.30 43.77
CA GLU A 128 -21.22 -25.15 43.06
C GLU A 128 -21.54 -23.69 42.71
N GLN A 129 -20.94 -22.73 43.41
CA GLN A 129 -21.18 -21.30 43.24
C GLN A 129 -20.33 -20.67 42.11
N ARG A 130 -19.38 -21.42 41.52
CA ARG A 130 -18.67 -20.94 40.33
C ARG A 130 -19.62 -20.95 39.13
N PRO A 131 -19.78 -19.83 38.41
CA PRO A 131 -20.50 -19.83 37.15
C PRO A 131 -19.85 -20.87 36.25
N ARG A 132 -20.58 -21.95 35.92
CA ARG A 132 -20.15 -22.90 34.89
C ARG A 132 -19.98 -22.09 33.62
N ALA A 133 -18.72 -21.87 33.24
CA ALA A 133 -18.38 -21.15 32.02
C ALA A 133 -19.07 -21.91 30.88
N ASP A 134 -20.01 -21.22 30.22
CA ASP A 134 -20.74 -21.69 29.06
C ASP A 134 -21.94 -22.63 29.30
N GLN A 135 -22.98 -22.11 29.98
CA GLN A 135 -24.32 -22.71 29.94
C GLN A 135 -24.91 -22.69 28.51
N GLY A 136 -24.44 -21.80 27.62
CA GLY A 136 -24.92 -21.70 26.24
C GLY A 136 -24.54 -22.90 25.38
N ALA A 137 -23.38 -23.50 25.61
CA ALA A 137 -22.99 -24.77 24.99
C ALA A 137 -23.87 -25.95 25.46
N ALA A 138 -24.40 -25.91 26.68
CA ALA A 138 -25.28 -26.97 27.19
C ALA A 138 -26.69 -26.94 26.57
N ASP A 139 -27.15 -25.77 26.12
CA ASP A 139 -28.45 -25.59 25.48
C ASP A 139 -28.45 -25.87 23.96
N ARG A 140 -27.28 -26.10 23.36
CA ARG A 140 -27.12 -26.40 21.93
C ARG A 140 -26.90 -27.90 21.68
N PRO A 141 -27.33 -28.44 20.53
CA PRO A 141 -26.96 -29.78 20.11
C PRO A 141 -25.43 -29.97 20.08
N TRP A 142 -24.96 -31.15 20.51
CA TRP A 142 -23.52 -31.43 20.63
C TRP A 142 -22.72 -31.24 19.33
N TYR A 143 -23.35 -31.46 18.18
CA TYR A 143 -22.71 -31.32 16.87
C TYR A 143 -22.48 -29.84 16.52
N ASP A 144 -23.34 -28.92 16.95
CA ASP A 144 -23.17 -27.49 16.70
C ASP A 144 -21.97 -26.96 17.50
N ASN A 145 -21.79 -27.44 18.74
CA ASN A 145 -20.61 -27.12 19.54
C ASN A 145 -19.31 -27.68 18.93
N LEU A 146 -19.39 -28.87 18.30
CA LEU A 146 -18.26 -29.46 17.60
C LEU A 146 -17.83 -28.60 16.39
N TRP A 147 -18.80 -28.20 15.56
CA TRP A 147 -18.52 -27.36 14.39
C TRP A 147 -18.03 -25.97 14.78
N ASP A 148 -18.60 -25.36 15.82
CA ASP A 148 -18.14 -24.09 16.37
C ASP A 148 -16.67 -24.18 16.84
N GLY A 149 -16.30 -25.29 17.50
CA GLY A 149 -14.92 -25.55 17.90
C GLY A 149 -13.95 -25.68 16.72
N VAL A 150 -14.36 -26.33 15.62
CA VAL A 150 -13.54 -26.44 14.40
C VAL A 150 -13.35 -25.09 13.73
N ASP A 151 -14.41 -24.27 13.64
CA ASP A 151 -14.35 -22.93 13.05
C ASP A 151 -13.48 -21.96 13.87
N HIS A 152 -13.37 -22.17 15.19
CA HIS A 152 -12.53 -21.38 16.07
C HIS A 152 -11.08 -21.88 16.12
N ALA A 153 -10.82 -23.17 15.85
CA ALA A 153 -9.48 -23.74 15.87
C ALA A 153 -8.56 -23.23 14.74
N ASP A 154 -9.14 -22.73 13.64
CA ASP A 154 -8.39 -22.18 12.51
C ASP A 154 -8.09 -20.66 12.65
N ARG A 155 -8.60 -20.02 13.71
CA ARG A 155 -8.29 -18.61 14.01
C ARG A 155 -7.09 -18.53 14.95
N PRO A 156 -6.09 -17.67 14.65
CA PRO A 156 -4.89 -17.52 15.45
C PRO A 156 -5.13 -16.90 16.83
#